data_AF-A0A8C3CGA0-F1
#
_entry.id   AF-A0A8C3CGA0-F1
#
_cell.length_a   1.000
_cell.length_b   1.000
_cell.length_c   1.000
_cell.angle_alpha   90.00
_cell.angle_beta   90.00
_cell.angle_gamma   90.00
#
_symmetry.space_group_name_H-M   'P 1'
#
loop_
_entity.id
_entity.type
_entity.pdbx_description
1 polymer ?
#
loop_
_entity_poly.entity_id
_entity_poly.type
_entity_poly.pdbx_seq_one_letter_code
_entity_poly.pdbx_strand_id
1 'polypeptide(L)' 'MAAADGDDSLYPIAVLIDELRNEDVQLRLNSIKKLSTIALALGVERTRSELLPFLTARCACGCCC' A
#
# COMPACT_ATOMS: atom_id res chain seq x y z
N MET A 1 19.19 11.35 -15.75
CA MET A 1 18.24 10.26 -15.48
C MET A 1 18.23 10.01 -13.98
N ALA A 2 17.15 9.95 -13.21
CA ALA A 2 15.74 10.33 -13.32
C ALA A 2 15.17 10.16 -11.89
N ALA A 3 14.36 11.12 -11.42
CA ALA A 3 13.44 11.08 -10.27
C ALA A 3 13.94 10.52 -8.91
N ALA A 4 14.39 11.40 -8.02
CA ALA A 4 14.68 11.09 -6.61
C ALA A 4 13.71 11.80 -5.62
N ASP A 5 12.50 12.15 -6.07
CA ASP A 5 11.50 12.88 -5.25
C ASP A 5 10.30 11.99 -4.84
N GLY A 6 10.34 10.70 -5.19
CA GLY A 6 9.26 9.74 -4.94
C GLY A 6 9.49 8.79 -3.76
N ASP A 7 10.71 8.71 -3.22
CA ASP A 7 11.11 7.61 -2.31
C ASP A 7 10.65 7.81 -0.85
N ASP A 8 10.64 9.05 -0.35
CA ASP A 8 10.20 9.37 1.02
C ASP A 8 8.72 9.01 1.28
N SER A 9 7.88 9.04 0.23
CA SER A 9 6.47 8.64 0.33
C SER A 9 6.27 7.12 0.20
N LEU A 10 7.24 6.40 -0.34
CA LEU A 10 7.20 4.94 -0.52
C LEU A 10 7.65 4.19 0.74
N TYR A 11 8.59 4.77 1.49
CA TYR A 11 9.08 4.17 2.73
C TYR A 11 7.97 3.84 3.75
N PRO A 12 7.02 4.75 4.07
CA PRO A 12 5.92 4.42 4.97
C PRO A 12 5.02 3.31 4.45
N ILE A 13 4.82 3.22 3.14
CA ILE A 13 3.98 2.19 2.51
C ILE A 13 4.67 0.82 2.62
N ALA A 14 5.99 0.76 2.37
CA ALA A 14 6.76 -0.48 2.51
C ALA A 14 6.73 -1.02 3.94
N VAL A 15 6.90 -0.15 4.94
CA VAL A 15 6.80 -0.51 6.36
C VAL A 15 5.41 -1.05 6.69
N LEU A 16 4.35 -0.37 6.23
CA LEU A 16 2.99 -0.85 6.45
C LEU A 16 2.71 -2.22 5.85
N ILE A 17 3.25 -2.49 4.66
CA ILE A 17 3.10 -3.77 3.98
C ILE A 17 3.81 -4.87 4.78
N ASP A 18 5.00 -4.59 5.30
CA ASP A 18 5.74 -5.53 6.14
C ASP A 18 4.99 -5.81 7.46
N GLU A 19 4.47 -4.76 8.12
CA GLU A 19 3.63 -4.89 9.31
C GLU A 19 2.30 -5.65 9.02
N LEU A 20 1.74 -5.52 7.82
CA LEU A 20 0.53 -6.25 7.38
C LEU A 20 0.78 -7.74 7.12
N ARG A 21 2.00 -8.11 6.74
CA ARG A 21 2.41 -9.52 6.55
C ARG A 21 2.80 -10.20 7.85
N ASN A 22 2.84 -9.47 8.96
CA ASN A 22 3.13 -9.99 10.28
C ASN A 22 2.02 -10.95 10.78
N GLU A 23 2.41 -11.98 11.54
CA GLU A 23 1.53 -12.99 12.11
C GLU A 23 0.66 -12.48 13.27
N ASP A 24 1.09 -11.40 13.93
CA ASP A 24 0.36 -10.76 15.02
C ASP A 24 -0.91 -10.03 14.52
N VAL A 25 -2.07 -10.52 14.96
CA VAL A 25 -3.38 -9.93 14.62
C VAL A 25 -3.48 -8.44 15.02
N GLN A 26 -2.86 -8.06 16.14
CA GLN A 26 -2.83 -6.67 16.61
C GLN A 26 -2.02 -5.77 15.66
N LEU A 27 -0.85 -6.21 15.21
CA LEU A 27 -0.03 -5.47 14.24
C LEU A 27 -0.75 -5.37 12.90
N ARG A 28 -1.42 -6.44 12.46
CA ARG A 28 -2.21 -6.44 11.22
C ARG A 28 -3.34 -5.41 11.26
N LEU A 29 -4.08 -5.33 12.37
CA LEU A 29 -5.15 -4.35 12.56
C LEU A 29 -4.62 -2.91 12.63
N ASN A 30 -3.49 -2.70 13.31
CA ASN A 30 -2.85 -1.38 13.37
C ASN A 30 -2.38 -0.93 11.99
N SER A 31 -1.84 -1.84 11.19
CA SER A 31 -1.36 -1.58 9.83
C SER A 31 -2.49 -1.20 8.88
N ILE A 32 -3.65 -1.87 8.95
CA ILE A 32 -4.84 -1.51 8.15
C ILE A 32 -5.32 -0.09 8.48
N LYS A 33 -5.33 0.29 9.76
CA LYS A 33 -5.71 1.64 10.19
C LYS A 33 -4.72 2.69 9.67
N LYS A 34 -3.42 2.43 9.80
CA LYS A 34 -2.37 3.33 9.30
C LYS A 34 -2.38 3.44 7.76
N LEU A 35 -2.69 2.36 7.04
CA LEU A 35 -2.81 2.35 5.58
C LEU A 35 -3.93 3.31 5.13
N SER A 36 -5.06 3.35 5.84
CA SER A 36 -6.13 4.31 5.57
C SER A 36 -5.68 5.76 5.78
N THR A 37 -4.91 6.04 6.84
CA THR A 37 -4.33 7.37 7.10
C THR A 37 -3.34 7.79 6.02
N ILE A 38 -2.47 6.89 5.58
CA ILE A 38 -1.46 7.16 4.54
C ILE A 38 -2.13 7.35 3.17
N ALA A 39 -3.15 6.54 2.85
CA ALA A 39 -3.95 6.72 1.64
C ALA A 39 -4.66 8.08 1.60
N LEU A 40 -5.15 8.56 2.74
CA LEU A 40 -5.74 9.90 2.86
C LEU A 40 -4.70 11.02 2.72
N ALA A 41 -3.49 10.83 3.26
CA ALA A 41 -2.42 11.82 3.19
C ALA A 41 -1.78 11.94 1.79
N LEU A 42 -1.59 10.83 1.07
CA LEU A 42 -1.07 10.82 -0.30
C LEU A 42 -2.15 11.08 -1.36
N GLY A 43 -3.41 10.85 -1.02
CA GLY A 43 -4.54 10.99 -1.94
C GLY A 43 -4.87 9.71 -2.71
N VAL A 44 -6.07 9.73 -3.30
CA VAL A 44 -6.68 8.59 -3.99
C VAL A 44 -5.95 8.22 -5.28
N GLU A 45 -5.31 9.18 -5.94
CA GLU A 45 -4.63 8.99 -7.24
C GLU A 45 -3.43 8.03 -7.13
N ARG A 46 -2.57 8.23 -6.12
CA ARG A 46 -1.42 7.35 -5.87
C ARG A 46 -1.84 6.04 -5.21
N THR A 47 -2.81 6.09 -4.29
CA THR A 47 -3.41 4.89 -3.68
C THR A 47 -3.96 3.95 -4.74
N ARG A 48 -4.66 4.45 -5.77
CA ARG A 48 -5.18 3.63 -6.88
C ARG A 48 -4.09 3.01 -7.74
N SER A 49 -3.03 3.76 -8.02
CA SER A 49 -1.97 3.33 -8.93
C SER A 49 -0.97 2.38 -8.27
N GLU A 50 -0.84 2.42 -6.93
CA GLU A 50 0.23 1.72 -6.21
C GLU A 50 -0.33 0.75 -5.15
N LEU A 51 -1.19 1.23 -4.24
CA LEU A 51 -1.77 0.39 -3.17
C LEU A 51 -2.83 -0.58 -3.69
N LEU A 52 -3.66 -0.15 -4.64
CA LEU A 52 -4.72 -0.97 -5.23
C LEU A 52 -4.15 -2.20 -5.94
N PRO A 53 -3.14 -2.11 -6.84
CA PRO A 53 -2.55 -3.30 -7.43
C PRO A 53 -1.87 -4.18 -6.38
N PHE A 54 -1.35 -3.67 -5.27
CA PHE A 54 -0.83 -4.51 -4.19
C PHE A 54 -1.90 -5.34 -3.48
N LEU A 55 -3.05 -4.74 -3.16
CA LEU A 55 -4.18 -5.43 -2.52
C LEU A 55 -4.95 -6.32 -3.51
N THR A 56 -5.00 -5.90 -4.78
CA THR A 56 -5.77 -6.55 -5.86
C THR A 56 -4.92 -7.51 -6.70
N ALA A 57 -3.59 -7.56 -6.52
CA ALA A 57 -2.69 -8.46 -7.27
C ALA A 57 -3.08 -9.93 -7.14
N ARG A 58 -3.82 -10.31 -6.10
CA ARG A 58 -4.39 -11.66 -5.97
C ARG A 58 -5.56 -11.96 -6.94
N CYS A 59 -6.02 -10.97 -7.69
CA CYS A 59 -7.12 -11.04 -8.65
C CYS A 59 -6.76 -10.50 -10.04
N ALA A 60 -5.49 -10.22 -10.33
CA ALA A 60 -5.04 -9.75 -11.65
C ALA A 60 -4.73 -10.89 -12.64
N CYS A 61 -5.21 -12.11 -12.40
CA CYS A 61 -5.34 -13.08 -13.48
C CYS A 61 -6.52 -12.62 -14.35
N GLY A 62 -6.21 -12.05 -15.51
CA GLY A 62 -7.14 -11.36 -16.42
C GLY A 62 -8.24 -12.23 -17.03
N CYS A 63 -9.16 -12.73 -16.22
CA CYS A 63 -10.39 -13.43 -16.64
C CYS A 63 -11.67 -12.62 -16.39
N CYS A 64 -11.57 -11.30 -16.25
CA CYS A 64 -12.74 -10.40 -16.23
C CYS A 64 -12.64 -9.40 -17.39
N CYS A 65 -12.54 -9.93 -18.61
CA CYS A 65 -12.90 -9.24 -19.86
C CYS A 65 -13.74 -10.21 -20.68
#